data_AF-A0A368TL25-F1
#
_entry.id   AF-A0A368TL25-F1
#
_cell.length_a   1.000
_cell.length_b   1.000
_cell.length_c   1.000
_cell.angle_alpha   90.00
_cell.angle_beta   90.00
_cell.angle_gamma   90.00
#
_symmetry.space_group_name_H-M   'P 1'
#
loop_
_entity.id
_entity.type
_entity.pdbx_description
1 polymer ?
#
loop_
_entity_poly.entity_id
_entity_poly.type
_entity_poly.pdbx_seq_one_letter_code
_entity_poly.pdbx_strand_id
1 'polypeptide(L)'
;MHPLAYKHLKKIMEDRDIVGSDETCDYYPCHFTGQDCTWCFCPFYPCCDEQTGGEWVKAKEGGRIWGCSDCYWLHKSEVATALMAEFEKYGIETVDEIEKRDDVKKIFAFLKKKYPPNKRNDSLQNANEKNRSA
;
A
#
# COMPACT_ATOMS: atom_id res chain seq x y z
N MET A 1 10.16 4.05 11.20
CA MET A 1 9.52 4.45 9.92
C MET A 1 10.06 5.80 9.44
N HIS A 2 10.08 6.05 8.12
CA HIS A 2 10.53 7.35 7.57
C HIS A 2 9.58 8.50 7.99
N PRO A 3 10.06 9.74 8.26
CA PRO A 3 9.20 10.83 8.76
C PRO A 3 7.99 11.17 7.88
N LEU A 4 8.13 11.15 6.55
CA LEU A 4 7.00 11.37 5.63
C LEU A 4 5.94 10.28 5.75
N ALA A 5 6.37 9.01 5.86
CA ALA A 5 5.48 7.87 6.05
C ALA A 5 4.74 7.98 7.37
N TYR A 6 5.45 8.34 8.44
CA TYR A 6 4.87 8.55 9.75
C TYR A 6 3.81 9.65 9.73
N LYS A 7 4.12 10.81 9.13
CA LYS A 7 3.18 11.94 9.06
C LYS A 7 1.90 11.57 8.30
N HIS A 8 2.03 10.91 7.15
CA HIS A 8 0.88 10.47 6.36
C HIS A 8 0.04 9.46 7.13
N LEU A 9 0.65 8.38 7.62
CA LEU A 9 -0.05 7.33 8.35
C LEU A 9 -0.69 7.85 9.64
N LYS A 10 -0.05 8.80 10.33
CA LYS A 10 -0.60 9.42 11.52
C LYS A 10 -1.91 10.14 11.20
N LYS A 11 -1.94 10.94 10.14
CA LYS A 11 -3.16 11.62 9.69
C LYS A 11 -4.28 10.60 9.40
N ILE A 12 -3.98 9.54 8.66
CA ILE A 12 -4.95 8.49 8.33
C ILE A 12 -5.51 7.79 9.59
N MET A 13 -4.64 7.49 10.56
CA MET A 13 -5.03 6.84 11.81
C MET A 13 -5.83 7.77 12.75
N GLU A 14 -5.54 9.07 12.75
CA GLU A 14 -6.27 10.08 13.53
C GLU A 14 -7.66 10.35 12.93
N ASP A 15 -7.73 10.53 11.61
CA ASP A 15 -8.97 10.87 10.90
C ASP A 15 -9.88 9.64 10.69
N ARG A 16 -9.30 8.42 10.72
CA ARG A 16 -9.98 7.14 10.40
C ARG A 16 -10.66 7.14 9.03
N ASP A 17 -10.11 7.89 8.09
CA ASP A 17 -10.71 8.12 6.78
C ASP A 17 -10.03 7.30 5.68
N ILE A 18 -10.84 6.85 4.72
CA ILE A 18 -10.37 6.22 3.48
C ILE A 18 -10.28 7.32 2.42
N VAL A 19 -9.05 7.69 2.07
CA VAL A 19 -8.77 8.79 1.12
C VAL A 19 -9.26 8.45 -0.29
N GLY A 20 -9.18 7.18 -0.69
CA GLY A 20 -9.38 6.79 -2.08
C GLY A 20 -8.29 7.38 -2.99
N SER A 21 -8.61 7.65 -4.25
CA SER A 21 -7.65 8.23 -5.20
C SER A 21 -7.45 9.73 -4.97
N ASP A 22 -6.20 10.16 -4.87
CA ASP A 22 -5.83 11.57 -4.78
C ASP A 22 -5.13 12.03 -6.07
N GLU A 23 -5.92 12.50 -7.04
CA GLU A 23 -5.40 13.00 -8.32
C GLU A 23 -4.72 14.37 -8.21
N THR A 24 -4.79 15.01 -7.04
CA THR A 24 -4.15 16.31 -6.78
C THR A 24 -2.72 16.18 -6.27
N CYS A 25 -2.29 14.96 -5.90
CA CYS A 25 -0.95 14.67 -5.44
C CYS A 25 0.05 14.68 -6.60
N ASP A 26 1.18 15.38 -6.44
CA ASP A 26 2.26 15.46 -7.45
C ASP A 26 2.87 14.09 -7.82
N TYR A 27 2.65 13.08 -6.98
CA TYR A 27 3.13 11.71 -7.21
C TYR A 27 2.07 10.80 -7.84
N TYR A 28 0.85 11.29 -8.11
CA TYR A 28 -0.23 10.46 -8.66
C TYR A 28 -0.15 10.34 -10.20
N PRO A 29 -0.38 9.13 -10.75
CA PRO A 29 -0.38 7.84 -10.08
C PRO A 29 1.05 7.35 -9.80
N CYS A 30 1.31 6.81 -8.61
CA CYS A 30 2.62 6.24 -8.30
C CYS A 30 2.75 4.76 -8.69
N HIS A 31 1.62 4.04 -8.78
CA HIS A 31 1.55 2.64 -9.23
C HIS A 31 0.53 2.43 -10.37
N PHE A 32 -0.69 2.99 -10.29
CA PHE A 32 -1.70 2.89 -11.36
C PHE A 32 -2.81 3.95 -11.23
N THR A 33 -3.45 4.29 -12.35
CA THR A 33 -4.60 5.21 -12.36
C THR A 33 -5.77 4.63 -11.56
N GLY A 34 -6.38 5.43 -10.69
CA GLY A 34 -7.45 5.00 -9.79
C GLY A 34 -6.95 4.21 -8.59
N GLN A 35 -5.64 4.26 -8.29
CA GLN A 35 -5.10 3.69 -7.06
C GLN A 35 -5.69 4.36 -5.81
N ASP A 36 -5.79 3.59 -4.75
CA ASP A 36 -6.11 4.10 -3.42
C ASP A 36 -4.85 4.67 -2.75
N CYS A 37 -4.93 5.90 -2.28
CA CYS A 37 -3.84 6.64 -1.67
C CYS A 37 -3.88 6.61 -0.12
N THR A 38 -4.87 5.94 0.48
CA THR A 38 -5.00 5.84 1.95
C THR A 38 -3.70 5.32 2.56
N TRP A 39 -3.19 4.20 2.03
CA TRP A 39 -1.94 3.58 2.48
C TRP A 39 -0.77 3.87 1.53
N CYS A 40 -0.68 5.11 1.01
CA CYS A 40 0.39 5.56 0.11
C CYS A 40 1.79 5.25 0.64
N PHE A 41 1.96 5.27 1.96
CA PHE A 41 3.08 4.62 2.61
C PHE A 41 2.60 3.30 3.21
N CYS A 42 3.25 2.20 2.82
CA CYS A 42 2.87 0.88 3.30
C CYS A 42 3.11 0.76 4.81
N PRO A 43 2.07 0.49 5.63
CA PRO A 43 2.23 0.31 7.08
C PRO A 43 2.98 -0.98 7.42
N PHE A 44 3.12 -1.89 6.47
CA PHE A 44 3.85 -3.15 6.63
C PHE A 44 5.32 -3.05 6.19
N TYR A 45 5.82 -1.87 5.83
CA TYR A 45 7.19 -1.74 5.31
C TYR A 45 8.26 -1.99 6.39
N PRO A 46 9.29 -2.81 6.12
CA PRO A 46 9.43 -3.69 4.96
C PRO A 46 8.60 -4.96 5.13
N CYS A 47 7.77 -5.31 4.13
CA CYS A 47 6.92 -6.50 4.22
C CYS A 47 7.67 -7.79 3.83
N CYS A 48 8.77 -7.65 3.08
CA CYS A 48 9.61 -8.75 2.62
C CYS A 48 8.84 -9.84 1.84
N ASP A 49 7.74 -9.46 1.16
CA ASP A 49 6.86 -10.36 0.43
C ASP A 49 6.80 -10.03 -1.06
N GLU A 50 7.54 -10.79 -1.85
CA GLU A 50 7.66 -10.60 -3.30
C GLU A 50 6.33 -10.79 -4.05
N GLN A 51 5.36 -11.49 -3.46
CA GLN A 51 4.05 -11.66 -4.09
C GLN A 51 3.28 -10.34 -4.17
N THR A 52 3.59 -9.40 -3.28
CA THR A 52 2.99 -8.07 -3.31
C THR A 52 3.58 -7.18 -4.42
N GLY A 53 4.68 -7.60 -5.06
CA GLY A 53 5.45 -6.80 -6.00
C GLY A 53 6.66 -6.10 -5.36
N GLY A 54 7.06 -6.52 -4.16
CA GLY A 54 8.30 -6.04 -3.54
C GLY A 54 9.52 -6.87 -3.93
N GLU A 55 10.72 -6.29 -3.81
CA GLU A 55 11.98 -6.96 -4.11
C GLU A 55 13.15 -6.39 -3.30
N TRP A 56 14.24 -7.15 -3.14
CA TRP A 56 15.48 -6.61 -2.56
C TRP A 56 16.33 -5.93 -3.63
N VAL A 57 16.39 -4.61 -3.63
CA VAL A 57 17.19 -3.81 -4.57
C VAL A 57 18.54 -3.42 -3.97
N LYS A 58 19.57 -3.35 -4.83
CA LYS A 58 20.92 -2.93 -4.40
C LYS A 58 20.93 -1.42 -4.14
N ALA A 59 21.35 -1.00 -2.94
CA ALA A 59 21.46 0.41 -2.61
C ALA A 59 22.73 1.03 -3.23
N LYS A 60 22.68 2.34 -3.51
CA LYS A 60 23.78 3.10 -4.15
C LYS A 60 25.08 3.03 -3.36
N GLU A 61 25.00 3.03 -2.03
CA GLU A 61 26.14 3.03 -1.10
C GLU A 61 26.59 1.61 -0.70
N GLY A 62 25.97 0.57 -1.29
CA GLY A 62 26.16 -0.83 -0.90
C GLY A 62 25.04 -1.36 -0.01
N GLY A 63 24.94 -2.69 0.13
CA GLY A 63 23.83 -3.35 0.82
C GLY A 63 22.57 -3.52 -0.04
N ARG A 64 21.48 -3.97 0.59
CA ARG A 64 20.17 -4.17 -0.04
C ARG A 64 19.09 -3.44 0.76
N ILE A 65 18.15 -2.81 0.06
CA ILE A 65 16.94 -2.23 0.63
C ILE A 65 15.73 -2.94 0.04
N TRP A 66 14.64 -3.02 0.81
CA TRP A 66 13.39 -3.55 0.31
C TRP A 66 12.72 -2.48 -0.55
N GLY A 67 12.50 -2.76 -1.83
CA GLY A 67 11.76 -1.92 -2.76
C GLY A 67 10.32 -2.40 -2.88
N CYS A 68 9.36 -1.47 -2.93
CA CYS A 68 7.94 -1.76 -3.17
C CYS A 68 7.42 -1.00 -4.40
N SER A 69 8.28 -0.58 -5.31
CA SER A 69 7.91 0.26 -6.46
C SER A 69 6.88 -0.42 -7.38
N ASP A 70 6.89 -1.76 -7.45
CA ASP A 70 5.92 -2.55 -8.21
C ASP A 70 4.78 -3.12 -7.33
N CYS A 71 4.54 -2.56 -6.14
CA CYS A 71 3.47 -3.01 -5.27
C CYS A 71 2.11 -2.40 -5.62
N TYR A 72 1.21 -3.21 -6.16
CA TYR A 72 -0.17 -2.80 -6.48
C TYR A 72 -1.17 -3.12 -5.35
N TRP A 73 -0.79 -4.01 -4.43
CA TRP A 73 -1.74 -4.71 -3.58
C TRP A 73 -2.41 -3.81 -2.53
N LEU A 74 -1.63 -3.01 -1.80
CA LEU A 74 -2.14 -2.08 -0.79
C LEU A 74 -2.93 -0.90 -1.39
N HIS A 75 -2.74 -0.66 -2.68
CA HIS A 75 -3.38 0.42 -3.43
C HIS A 75 -4.73 0.03 -4.03
N LYS A 76 -5.21 -1.18 -3.77
CA LYS A 76 -6.57 -1.59 -4.11
C LYS A 76 -7.53 -1.12 -3.03
N SER A 77 -8.60 -0.43 -3.39
CA SER A 77 -9.54 0.14 -2.41
C SER A 77 -10.18 -0.91 -1.50
N GLU A 78 -10.43 -2.13 -1.98
CA GLU A 78 -10.94 -3.21 -1.14
C GLU A 78 -9.93 -3.68 -0.08
N VAL A 79 -8.63 -3.65 -0.40
CA VAL A 79 -7.56 -3.98 0.54
C VAL A 79 -7.35 -2.83 1.52
N ALA A 80 -7.35 -1.60 1.02
CA ALA A 80 -7.17 -0.41 1.84
C ALA A 80 -8.27 -0.26 2.90
N THR A 81 -9.53 -0.44 2.49
CA THR A 81 -10.69 -0.40 3.39
C THR A 81 -10.64 -1.54 4.40
N ALA A 82 -10.32 -2.76 3.94
CA ALA A 82 -10.22 -3.92 4.82
C ALA A 82 -9.10 -3.77 5.87
N LEU A 83 -7.98 -3.11 5.52
CA LEU A 83 -6.92 -2.83 6.47
C LEU A 83 -7.36 -1.89 7.58
N MET A 84 -8.05 -0.79 7.27
CA MET A 84 -8.57 0.11 8.30
C MET A 84 -9.51 -0.65 9.26
N ALA A 85 -10.43 -1.45 8.71
CA ALA A 85 -11.37 -2.24 9.51
C ALA A 85 -10.67 -3.28 10.42
N GLU A 86 -9.59 -3.91 9.95
CA GLU A 86 -8.81 -4.83 10.78
C GLU A 86 -7.99 -4.06 11.84
N PHE A 87 -7.44 -2.89 11.54
CA PHE A 87 -6.83 -2.03 12.56
C PHE A 87 -7.82 -1.66 13.66
N GLU A 88 -9.04 -1.25 13.32
CA GLU A 88 -10.09 -0.98 14.31
C GLU A 88 -10.43 -2.22 15.15
N LYS A 89 -10.64 -3.36 14.50
CA LYS A 89 -10.98 -4.63 15.16
C LYS A 89 -9.90 -5.13 16.13
N TYR A 90 -8.64 -4.91 15.80
CA TYR A 90 -7.51 -5.26 16.67
C TYR A 90 -7.18 -4.15 17.68
N GLY A 91 -7.87 -2.99 17.62
CA GLY A 91 -7.58 -1.84 18.48
C GLY A 91 -6.19 -1.26 18.22
N ILE A 92 -5.79 -1.18 16.94
CA ILE A 92 -4.60 -0.45 16.49
C ILE A 92 -5.03 1.01 16.27
N GLU A 93 -4.51 1.90 17.10
CA GLU A 93 -4.92 3.30 17.12
C GLU A 93 -3.83 4.27 16.67
N THR A 94 -2.57 3.87 16.79
CA THR A 94 -1.45 4.76 16.48
C THR A 94 -0.44 4.14 15.53
N VAL A 95 0.34 4.98 14.85
CA VAL A 95 1.43 4.52 13.98
C VAL A 95 2.51 3.79 14.79
N ASP A 96 2.76 4.22 16.02
CA ASP A 96 3.71 3.58 16.94
C ASP A 96 3.32 2.12 17.24
N GLU A 97 2.03 1.83 17.32
CA GLU A 97 1.52 0.48 17.53
C GLU A 97 1.69 -0.41 16.30
N ILE A 98 1.58 0.15 15.09
CA ILE A 98 1.82 -0.56 13.84
C ILE A 98 3.24 -1.15 13.82
N GLU A 99 4.23 -0.43 14.35
CA GLU A 99 5.62 -0.91 14.39
C GLU A 99 5.88 -1.95 15.49
N LYS A 100 5.13 -1.88 16.60
CA LYS A 100 5.45 -2.61 17.84
C LYS A 100 4.65 -3.90 18.03
N ARG A 101 3.43 -3.97 17.50
CA ARG A 101 2.51 -5.06 17.83
C ARG A 101 2.63 -6.23 16.85
N ASP A 102 2.63 -7.46 17.38
CA ASP A 102 2.75 -8.69 16.60
C ASP A 102 1.48 -9.03 15.79
N ASP A 103 0.33 -8.49 16.18
CA ASP A 103 -0.93 -8.66 15.47
C ASP A 103 -0.94 -7.99 14.09
N VAL A 104 -0.14 -6.95 13.86
CA VAL A 104 0.01 -6.30 12.55
C VAL A 104 0.47 -7.31 11.48
N LYS A 105 1.38 -8.22 11.84
CA LYS A 105 1.80 -9.32 10.95
C LYS A 105 0.67 -10.31 10.69
N LYS A 106 -0.20 -10.54 11.68
CA LYS A 106 -1.39 -11.40 11.54
C LYS A 106 -2.42 -10.74 10.62
N ILE A 107 -2.62 -9.43 10.74
CA ILE A 107 -3.48 -8.64 9.85
C ILE A 107 -2.96 -8.72 8.41
N PHE A 108 -1.67 -8.52 8.18
CA PHE A 108 -1.06 -8.69 6.86
C PHE A 108 -1.35 -10.08 6.26
N ALA A 109 -1.06 -11.15 7.02
CA ALA A 109 -1.29 -12.52 6.57
C ALA A 109 -2.79 -12.80 6.30
N PHE A 110 -3.68 -12.29 7.15
CA PHE A 110 -5.13 -12.41 6.99
C PHE A 110 -5.61 -11.71 5.71
N LEU A 111 -5.22 -10.44 5.51
CA LEU A 111 -5.58 -9.67 4.33
C LEU A 111 -5.05 -10.32 3.07
N LYS A 112 -3.81 -10.78 3.08
CA LYS A 112 -3.20 -11.48 1.94
C LYS A 112 -3.97 -12.76 1.59
N LYS A 113 -4.45 -13.50 2.60
CA LYS A 113 -5.29 -14.69 2.37
C LYS A 113 -6.66 -14.32 1.79
N LYS A 114 -7.28 -13.24 2.27
CA LYS A 114 -8.62 -12.80 1.86
C LYS A 114 -8.62 -12.11 0.49
N TYR A 115 -7.58 -11.33 0.22
CA TYR A 115 -7.34 -10.58 -1.01
C TYR A 115 -5.94 -10.93 -1.53
N PRO A 116 -5.76 -12.08 -2.20
CA PRO A 116 -4.44 -12.49 -2.68
C PRO A 116 -3.83 -11.44 -3.61
N PRO A 117 -2.55 -11.07 -3.42
CA PRO A 117 -1.82 -10.27 -4.37
C PRO A 117 -1.79 -10.98 -5.73
N ASN A 118 -2.36 -10.35 -6.75
CA ASN A 118 -2.31 -10.80 -8.12
C ASN A 118 -1.22 -9.98 -8.81
N LYS A 119 -0.42 -10.64 -9.66
CA LYS A 119 0.40 -9.90 -10.62
C LYS A 119 -0.52 -9.05 -11.48
N ARG A 120 -0.14 -7.80 -11.71
CA ARG A 120 -0.85 -6.89 -12.60
C ARG A 120 -1.09 -7.60 -13.93
N ASN A 121 -2.36 -7.78 -14.31
CA ASN A 121 -2.70 -8.21 -15.66
C ASN A 121 -2.66 -6.96 -16.55
N ASP A 122 -1.59 -6.79 -17.33
CA ASP A 122 -1.42 -5.67 -18.27
C ASP A 122 -2.52 -5.59 -19.36
N SER A 123 -3.43 -6.56 -19.41
CA SER A 123 -4.56 -6.58 -20.33
C SER A 123 -5.64 -5.52 -20.06
N LEU A 124 -5.64 -4.85 -18.90
CA LEU A 124 -6.59 -3.76 -18.59
C LEU A 124 -6.11 -2.35 -18.97
N GLN A 125 -4.82 -2.15 -19.27
CA GLN A 125 -4.36 -0.86 -19.83
C GLN A 125 -4.68 -0.73 -21.33
N ASN A 126 -4.70 -1.84 -22.07
CA ASN A 126 -4.93 -1.83 -23.53
C ASN A 126 -6.37 -1.54 -23.97
N ALA A 127 -7.33 -1.43 -23.05
CA ALA A 127 -8.72 -1.08 -23.38
C ALA A 127 -8.95 0.44 -23.44
N ASN A 128 -8.12 1.26 -22.77
CA ASN A 128 -8.30 2.71 -22.74
C ASN A 128 -7.41 3.51 -23.70
N GLU A 129 -6.34 2.91 -24.24
CA GLU A 129 -5.51 3.55 -25.27
C GLU A 129 -6.13 3.47 -26.68
N LYS A 130 -7.02 2.48 -26.93
CA LYS A 130 -7.72 2.36 -28.23
C LYS A 130 -8.91 3.30 -28.40
N ASN A 131 -9.39 3.94 -27.34
CA ASN A 131 -10.53 4.88 -27.37
C ASN A 131 -10.12 6.37 -27.33
N ARG A 132 -8.82 6.69 -27.35
CA ARG A 132 -8.30 8.08 -27.43
C ARG A 132 -7.69 8.43 -28.79
N SER A 133 -7.78 7.51 -29.76
CA SER A 133 -7.22 7.66 -31.11
C SER A 133 -8.30 7.68 -32.20
N ALA A 134 -9.53 8.06 -31.86
CA ALA A 134 -10.64 8.23 -32.80
C ALA A 134 -11.12 9.69 -32.78
#